data_AF-A0A0S9NV27-F1
#
_entry.id   AF-A0A0S9NV27-F1
#
_cell.length_a   1.000
_cell.length_b   1.000
_cell.length_c   1.000
_cell.angle_alpha   90.00
_cell.angle_beta   90.00
_cell.angle_gamma   90.00
#
_symmetry.space_group_name_H-M   'P 1'
#
loop_
_entity.id
_entity.type
_entity.pdbx_description
1 polymer ?
#
loop_
_entity_poly.entity_id
_entity_poly.type
_entity_poly.pdbx_seq_one_letter_code
_entity_poly.pdbx_strand_id
1 'polypeptide(L)' 'MAKIASRDILHKSDIGGVQVNLADGAHVETAWDDIMAAATWHKPGARIEGLLVEKMAPRGAPS' A
#
# COMPACT_ATOMS: atom_id res chain seq x y z
N MET A 1 4.36 -7.41 0.49
CA MET A 1 3.24 -6.44 0.57
C MET A 1 3.80 -5.05 0.39
N ALA A 2 2.98 -4.14 -0.11
CA ALA A 2 3.30 -2.74 -0.26
C ALA A 2 2.30 -1.86 0.49
N LYS A 3 2.76 -0.74 1.04
CA LYS A 3 1.94 0.20 1.81
C LYS A 3 2.40 1.63 1.58
N ILE A 4 1.46 2.55 1.41
CA ILE A 4 1.79 3.98 1.25
C ILE A 4 2.43 4.56 2.51
N ALA A 5 3.60 5.18 2.38
CA ALA A 5 4.24 5.95 3.44
C ALA A 5 3.71 7.39 3.41
N SER A 6 2.88 7.73 4.40
CA SER A 6 2.34 9.07 4.57
C SER A 6 1.80 9.21 5.99
N ARG A 7 2.13 10.31 6.66
CA ARG A 7 1.57 10.66 7.97
C ARG A 7 0.13 11.19 7.88
N ASP A 8 -0.26 11.66 6.69
CA ASP A 8 -1.59 12.26 6.44
C ASP A 8 -2.66 11.20 6.15
N ILE A 9 -2.24 9.94 5.98
CA ILE A 9 -3.11 8.80 5.67
C ILE A 9 -2.98 7.76 6.79
N LEU A 10 -3.80 7.88 7.84
CA LEU A 10 -3.77 6.96 8.99
C LEU A 10 -4.31 5.57 8.63
N HIS A 11 -5.52 5.50 8.07
CA HIS A 11 -6.19 4.26 7.69
C HIS A 11 -5.92 3.92 6.22
N LYS A 12 -4.71 3.43 5.95
CA LYS A 12 -4.20 3.21 4.58
C LYS A 12 -5.01 2.18 3.82
N SER A 13 -5.36 1.07 4.46
CA SER A 13 -6.14 -0.01 3.82
C SER A 13 -7.50 0.47 3.33
N ASP A 14 -8.16 1.36 4.08
CA ASP A 14 -9.51 1.86 3.77
C ASP A 14 -9.57 2.64 2.46
N ILE A 15 -8.45 3.22 2.04
CA ILE A 15 -8.34 3.96 0.79
C ILE A 15 -7.69 3.14 -0.34
N GLY A 16 -7.36 1.87 -0.12
CA GLY A 16 -6.59 1.07 -1.08
C GLY A 16 -5.07 1.31 -1.03
N GLY A 17 -4.56 1.97 0.02
CA GLY A 17 -3.14 2.27 0.21
C GLY A 17 -2.28 1.09 0.71
N VAL A 18 -2.80 -0.14 0.64
CA VAL A 18 -2.11 -1.39 1.00
C VAL A 18 -2.42 -2.46 -0.04
N GLN A 19 -1.39 -3.09 -0.58
CA GLN A 19 -1.47 -4.22 -1.51
C GLN A 19 -0.69 -5.42 -0.95
N VAL A 20 -1.28 -6.61 -0.96
CA VAL A 20 -0.71 -7.85 -0.41
C VAL A 20 -0.49 -8.89 -1.52
N ASN A 21 0.18 -10.00 -1.20
CA ASN A 21 0.46 -11.08 -2.15
C ASN A 21 1.24 -10.68 -3.43
N LEU A 22 2.16 -9.71 -3.33
CA LEU A 22 3.03 -9.32 -4.45
C LEU A 22 4.07 -10.41 -4.71
N ALA A 23 4.07 -10.96 -5.94
CA ALA A 23 4.91 -12.11 -6.29
C ALA A 23 6.30 -11.72 -6.82
N ASP A 24 6.39 -10.59 -7.52
CA ASP A 24 7.57 -10.16 -8.26
C ASP A 24 7.61 -8.63 -8.43
N GLY A 25 8.61 -8.13 -9.16
CA GLY A 25 8.78 -6.70 -9.43
C GLY A 25 7.63 -6.09 -10.23
N ALA A 26 7.06 -6.81 -11.20
CA ALA A 26 5.94 -6.32 -11.99
C ALA A 26 4.70 -6.06 -11.10
N HIS A 27 4.42 -6.97 -10.15
CA HIS A 27 3.36 -6.73 -9.16
C HIS A 27 3.66 -5.54 -8.23
N VAL A 28 4.93 -5.25 -7.94
CA VAL A 28 5.31 -4.06 -7.16
C VAL A 28 5.06 -2.78 -7.96
N GLU A 29 5.37 -2.78 -9.26
CA GLU A 29 5.08 -1.65 -10.16
C GLU A 29 3.57 -1.39 -10.26
N THR A 30 2.76 -2.42 -10.50
CA THR A 30 1.29 -2.28 -10.50
C THR A 30 0.77 -1.79 -9.15
N ALA A 31 1.28 -2.33 -8.04
CA ALA A 31 0.87 -1.91 -6.71
C ALA A 31 1.22 -0.44 -6.44
N TRP A 32 2.33 0.06 -6.98
CA TRP A 32 2.68 1.48 -6.89
C TRP A 32 1.62 2.34 -7.58
N ASP A 33 1.30 2.06 -8.83
CA ASP A 33 0.35 2.86 -9.61
C ASP A 33 -1.03 2.88 -8.95
N ASP A 34 -1.53 1.71 -8.55
CA ASP A 34 -2.83 1.56 -7.89
C ASP A 34 -2.89 2.34 -6.58
N ILE A 35 -1.86 2.21 -5.73
CA ILE A 35 -1.80 2.88 -4.42
C ILE A 35 -1.70 4.40 -4.57
N MET A 36 -0.90 4.88 -5.52
CA MET A 36 -0.75 6.32 -5.77
C MET A 36 -2.02 6.94 -6.34
N ALA A 37 -2.73 6.22 -7.23
CA ALA A 37 -4.02 6.65 -7.74
C ALA A 37 -5.07 6.73 -6.62
N ALA A 38 -5.16 5.70 -5.77
CA ALA A 38 -6.01 5.67 -4.59
C ALA A 38 -5.74 6.86 -3.65
N ALA A 39 -4.47 7.12 -3.33
CA ALA A 39 -4.09 8.21 -2.45
C ALA A 39 -4.45 9.57 -3.04
N THR A 40 -4.19 9.77 -4.33
CA THR A 40 -4.53 11.02 -5.04
C THR A 40 -6.04 11.25 -5.07
N TRP A 41 -6.84 10.20 -5.28
CA TRP A 41 -8.30 10.30 -5.30
C TRP A 41 -8.90 10.59 -3.92
N HIS A 42 -8.52 9.82 -2.90
CA HIS A 42 -9.13 9.92 -1.57
C HIS A 42 -8.51 11.03 -0.70
N LYS A 43 -7.26 11.39 -0.94
CA LYS A 43 -6.47 12.33 -0.14
C LYS A 43 -5.57 13.22 -1.04
N PRO A 44 -6.15 14.03 -1.95
CA PRO A 44 -5.41 14.81 -2.97
C PRO A 44 -4.36 15.80 -2.43
N GLY A 45 -4.38 16.11 -1.13
CA GLY A 45 -3.39 16.97 -0.47
C GLY A 45 -2.42 16.23 0.46
N ALA A 46 -2.49 14.90 0.55
CA ALA A 46 -1.60 14.14 1.41
C ALA A 46 -0.16 14.20 0.91
N ARG A 47 0.77 14.44 1.84
CA ARG A 47 2.20 14.28 1.59
C ARG A 47 2.52 12.80 1.54
N ILE A 48 2.97 12.34 0.38
CA ILE A 48 3.40 10.97 0.16
C ILE A 48 4.93 10.95 0.20
N GLU A 49 5.47 10.14 1.11
CA GLU A 49 6.92 9.95 1.28
C GLU A 49 7.44 8.81 0.37
N GLY A 50 6.54 7.92 -0.05
CA GLY A 50 6.83 6.83 -0.98
C GLY A 50 6.01 5.58 -0.69
N LEU A 51 6.55 4.43 -1.08
CA LEU A 51 5.95 3.12 -0.87
C LEU A 51 6.90 2.24 -0.05
N LEU A 52 6.38 1.66 1.03
CA LEU A 52 7.09 0.71 1.86
C LEU A 52 6.83 -0.71 1.35
N VAL A 53 7.87 -1.45 0.99
CA VAL A 53 7.79 -2.85 0.54
C VAL A 53 8.32 -3.76 1.64
N GLU A 54 7.48 -4.67 2.12
CA GLU A 54 7.79 -5.55 3.25
C GLU A 54 7.42 -7.01 2.93
N LYS A 55 8.12 -7.96 3.56
CA LYS A 55 7.71 -9.36 3.51
C LYS A 55 6.34 -9.51 4.18
N MET A 56 5.43 -10.25 3.55
CA MET A 56 4.12 -10.51 4.14
C MET A 56 4.28 -11.39 5.39
N ALA A 57 3.64 -11.01 6.49
CA ALA A 57 3.58 -11.84 7.67
C ALA A 57 2.89 -13.18 7.31
N PRO A 58 3.32 -14.31 7.91
CA PRO A 58 2.59 -15.56 7.77
C PRO A 58 1.13 -15.33 8.15
N ARG A 59 0.21 -15.91 7.38
CA ARG A 59 -1.20 -15.95 7.80
C ARG A 59 -1.23 -16.62 9.17
N GLY A 60 -1.89 -16.00 10.15
CA GLY A 60 -2.05 -16.60 11.48
C GLY A 60 -2.62 -18.01 11.32
N ALA A 61 -2.00 -18.99 11.96
CA ALA A 61 -2.56 -20.34 12.01
C ALA A 61 -3.97 -20.26 12.60
N PRO A 62 -4.95 -21.04 12.10
CA PRO A 62 -6.26 -21.08 12.70
C PRO A 62 -6.10 -21.47 14.18
N SER A 63 -6.65 -20.62 15.05
CA SER A 63 -6.78 -20.84 16.49
C SER A 63 -7.65 -22.05 16.79
#